data_AF-A0A3N5X0D4-F1
#
_entry.id   AF-A0A3N5X0D4-F1
#
_cell.length_a   1.000
_cell.length_b   1.000
_cell.length_c   1.000
_cell.angle_alpha   90.00
_cell.angle_beta   90.00
_cell.angle_gamma   90.00
#
_symmetry.space_group_name_H-M   'P 1'
#
loop_
_entity.id
_entity.type
_entity.pdbx_description
1 polymer ?
#
loop_
_entity_poly.entity_id
_entity_poly.type
_entity_poly.pdbx_seq_one_letter_code
_entity_poly.pdbx_strand_id
1 'polypeptide(L)'
;MENIIEFRDDIESVNEYPRRIVSPTVPSTCCTDHMERIGHPEIDVNWRFYYKRCTVCGYSVRCFYAPSLVSVLEQAHQIRLTLAEMNLGTGKRKRRTREEIEREIAAAERRSPRRKETAPVSPFRVRKRAAA
;
A
#
# COMPACT_ATOMS: atom_id res chain seq x y z
N MET A 1 2.94 -3.23 18.10
CA MET A 1 3.61 -4.46 18.60
C MET A 1 5.10 -4.22 18.52
N GLU A 2 5.87 -4.62 19.53
CA GLU A 2 7.33 -4.47 19.48
C GLU A 2 7.94 -5.42 18.44
N ASN A 3 8.95 -4.94 17.73
CA ASN A 3 9.61 -5.76 16.70
C ASN A 3 10.51 -6.81 17.36
N ILE A 4 10.18 -8.09 17.20
CA ILE A 4 10.97 -9.20 17.76
C ILE A 4 12.23 -9.54 16.94
N ILE A 5 12.46 -8.88 15.80
CA ILE A 5 13.66 -9.08 14.98
C ILE A 5 14.80 -8.25 15.54
N GLU A 6 15.88 -8.93 15.91
CA GLU A 6 17.17 -8.34 16.23
C GLU A 6 18.14 -8.55 15.06
N PHE A 7 18.67 -7.44 14.55
CA PHE A 7 19.65 -7.47 13.47
C PHE A 7 21.06 -7.58 14.02
N ARG A 8 21.73 -8.69 13.72
CA ARG A 8 23.07 -9.00 14.18
C ARG A 8 23.82 -9.79 13.11
N ASP A 9 25.07 -9.42 12.89
CA ASP A 9 25.99 -10.11 11.97
C ASP A 9 27.11 -10.86 12.71
N ASP A 10 27.21 -10.67 14.04
CA ASP A 10 28.22 -11.27 14.90
C ASP A 10 27.81 -12.64 15.47
N ILE A 11 26.55 -13.03 15.29
CA ILE A 11 26.01 -14.31 15.74
C ILE A 11 25.19 -14.96 14.61
N GLU A 12 25.04 -16.28 14.68
CA GLU A 12 24.23 -17.01 13.72
C GLU A 12 22.77 -16.56 13.77
N SER A 13 22.11 -16.66 12.60
CA SER A 13 20.69 -16.39 12.50
C SER A 13 19.89 -17.45 13.27
N VAL A 14 18.98 -17.02 14.15
CA VAL A 14 18.15 -17.93 14.97
C VAL A 14 16.68 -17.53 14.85
N ASN A 15 15.79 -18.53 14.82
CA ASN A 15 14.35 -18.32 14.84
C ASN A 15 13.74 -18.89 16.12
N GLU A 16 13.39 -18.01 17.06
CA GLU A 16 12.71 -18.34 18.33
C GLU A 16 11.31 -17.70 18.36
N TYR A 17 10.67 -17.56 17.19
CA TYR A 17 9.30 -17.05 17.10
C TYR A 17 8.36 -17.82 18.06
N PRO A 18 7.50 -17.14 18.83
CA PRO A 18 7.14 -15.72 18.73
C PRO A 18 7.97 -14.76 19.60
N ARG A 19 9.02 -15.23 20.29
CA ARG A 19 9.73 -14.41 21.28
C ARG A 19 10.80 -13.53 20.66
N ARG A 20 11.60 -14.08 19.75
CA ARG A 20 12.80 -13.42 19.21
C ARG A 20 13.19 -14.02 17.87
N ILE A 21 13.70 -13.19 16.96
CA ILE A 21 14.30 -13.63 15.71
C ILE A 21 15.63 -12.90 15.54
N VAL A 22 16.73 -13.64 15.47
CA VAL A 22 18.03 -13.08 15.10
C VAL A 22 18.18 -13.19 13.59
N SER A 23 18.41 -12.05 12.94
CA SER A 23 18.54 -11.91 11.50
C SER A 23 19.87 -11.24 11.15
N PRO A 24 20.53 -11.65 10.06
CA PRO A 24 21.53 -10.82 9.39
C PRO A 24 20.96 -9.43 9.08
N THR A 25 21.82 -8.42 9.11
CA THR A 25 21.42 -7.02 8.87
C THR A 25 21.04 -6.78 7.40
N VAL A 26 21.67 -7.53 6.48
CA VAL A 26 21.50 -7.36 5.03
C VAL A 26 20.91 -8.62 4.36
N PRO A 27 20.04 -8.45 3.35
CA PRO A 27 19.57 -9.58 2.55
C PRO A 27 20.70 -10.14 1.67
N SER A 28 20.63 -11.43 1.37
CA SER A 28 21.49 -12.11 0.40
C SER A 28 20.73 -12.42 -0.89
N THR A 29 21.44 -12.86 -1.93
CA THR A 29 20.84 -13.20 -3.23
C THR A 29 19.75 -14.27 -3.13
N CYS A 30 19.89 -15.22 -2.21
CA CYS A 30 18.90 -16.28 -1.96
C CYS A 30 17.56 -15.77 -1.41
N CYS A 31 17.50 -14.56 -0.83
CA CYS A 31 16.27 -14.04 -0.23
C CYS A 31 15.15 -13.78 -1.25
N THR A 32 15.45 -13.67 -2.54
CA THR A 32 14.40 -13.41 -3.54
C THR A 32 13.42 -14.58 -3.63
N ASP A 33 13.94 -15.81 -3.55
CA ASP A 33 13.18 -17.03 -3.84
C ASP A 33 12.85 -17.85 -2.59
N HIS A 34 13.59 -17.67 -1.50
CA HIS A 34 13.52 -18.52 -0.31
C HIS A 34 12.85 -17.87 0.92
N MET A 35 12.16 -16.74 0.73
CA MET A 35 11.48 -16.04 1.82
C MET A 35 10.13 -16.66 2.15
N GLU A 36 10.05 -17.33 3.29
CA GLU A 36 8.85 -17.97 3.78
C GLU A 36 8.22 -17.19 4.92
N ARG A 37 6.89 -17.31 5.04
CA ARG A 37 6.16 -16.69 6.14
C ARG A 37 6.36 -17.49 7.43
N ILE A 38 6.62 -16.78 8.51
CA ILE A 38 6.65 -17.30 9.87
C ILE A 38 5.43 -16.80 10.64
N GLY A 39 4.76 -17.73 11.32
CA GLY A 39 3.73 -17.40 12.31
C GLY A 39 2.42 -16.85 11.74
N HIS A 40 1.64 -16.26 12.64
CA HIS A 40 0.33 -15.71 12.33
C HIS A 40 0.43 -14.22 11.95
N PRO A 41 -0.58 -13.67 11.24
CA PRO A 41 -0.58 -12.26 10.95
C PRO A 41 -0.86 -11.48 12.23
N GLU A 42 -0.10 -10.42 12.44
CA GLU A 42 -0.18 -9.53 13.60
C GLU A 42 -0.56 -8.12 13.15
N ILE A 43 -0.86 -7.26 14.12
CA ILE A 43 -1.22 -5.86 13.88
C ILE A 43 -0.20 -4.97 14.56
N ASP A 44 0.43 -4.10 13.79
CA ASP A 44 1.26 -3.02 14.31
C ASP A 44 0.60 -1.68 13.99
N VAL A 45 0.08 -1.03 15.03
CA VAL A 45 -0.68 0.21 14.94
C VAL A 45 -1.82 0.06 13.92
N ASN A 46 -1.59 0.58 12.70
CA ASN A 46 -2.57 0.66 11.64
C ASN A 46 -2.39 -0.39 10.54
N TRP A 47 -1.41 -1.29 10.67
CA TRP A 47 -1.07 -2.22 9.60
C TRP A 47 -1.07 -3.67 10.07
N ARG A 48 -1.60 -4.53 9.22
CA ARG A 48 -1.46 -5.98 9.31
C ARG A 48 -0.12 -6.36 8.69
N PHE A 49 0.61 -7.19 9.40
CA PHE A 49 1.88 -7.71 8.95
C PHE A 49 2.05 -9.18 9.34
N TYR A 50 3.05 -9.83 8.78
CA TYR A 50 3.56 -11.11 9.27
C TYR A 50 5.08 -11.11 9.10
N TYR A 51 5.78 -11.99 9.82
CA TYR A 51 7.22 -12.14 9.66
C TYR A 51 7.51 -13.01 8.43
N LYS A 52 8.54 -12.63 7.67
CA LYS A 52 9.15 -13.49 6.65
C LYS A 52 10.58 -13.80 7.02
N ARG A 53 11.06 -15.00 6.68
CA ARG A 53 12.45 -15.43 6.86
C ARG A 53 12.93 -16.23 5.67
N CYS A 54 14.17 -15.99 5.28
CA CYS A 54 14.86 -16.78 4.27
C CYS A 54 15.23 -18.15 4.86
N THR A 55 14.81 -19.24 4.23
CA THR A 55 15.14 -20.60 4.68
C THR A 55 16.62 -20.96 4.48
N VAL A 56 17.36 -20.17 3.70
CA VAL A 56 18.78 -20.40 3.39
C VAL A 56 19.70 -19.58 4.30
N CYS A 57 19.58 -18.25 4.32
CA CYS A 57 20.49 -17.38 5.08
C CYS A 57 19.88 -16.81 6.38
N GLY A 58 18.61 -17.09 6.67
CA GLY A 58 17.95 -16.63 7.90
C GLY A 58 17.59 -15.14 7.95
N TYR A 59 17.85 -14.37 6.89
CA TYR A 59 17.39 -12.98 6.79
C TYR A 59 15.89 -12.87 7.01
N SER A 60 15.47 -11.98 7.91
CA SER A 60 14.08 -11.87 8.37
C SER A 60 13.58 -10.43 8.33
N VAL A 61 12.31 -10.25 7.95
CA VAL A 61 11.65 -8.93 7.86
C VAL A 61 10.19 -8.97 8.28
N ARG A 62 9.62 -7.81 8.62
CA ARG A 62 8.17 -7.63 8.70
C ARG A 62 7.62 -7.33 7.31
N CYS A 63 6.64 -8.12 6.86
CA CYS A 63 5.94 -7.91 5.60
C CYS A 63 4.56 -7.29 5.89
N PHE A 64 4.45 -5.98 5.74
CA PHE A 64 3.19 -5.25 5.85
C PHE A 64 2.39 -5.40 4.56
N TYR A 65 1.13 -5.82 4.65
CA TYR A 65 0.34 -6.19 3.47
C TYR A 65 -1.05 -5.55 3.39
N ALA A 66 -1.60 -5.04 4.49
CA ALA A 66 -2.90 -4.38 4.49
C ALA A 66 -3.06 -3.45 5.71
N PRO A 67 -3.87 -2.39 5.63
CA PRO A 67 -4.33 -1.66 6.80
C PRO A 67 -5.11 -2.57 7.78
N SER A 68 -5.08 -2.25 9.07
CA SER A 68 -5.90 -2.90 10.08
C SER A 68 -7.37 -2.47 9.94
N LEU A 69 -8.31 -3.34 10.30
CA LEU A 69 -9.74 -3.02 10.25
C LEU A 69 -10.06 -1.81 11.14
N VAL A 70 -9.41 -1.74 12.31
CA VAL A 70 -9.53 -0.62 13.25
C VAL A 70 -9.12 0.70 12.56
N SER A 71 -7.96 0.72 11.90
CA SER A 71 -7.49 1.91 11.18
C SER A 71 -8.44 2.35 10.07
N VAL A 72 -8.98 1.39 9.30
CA VAL A 72 -9.97 1.69 8.24
C VAL A 72 -11.24 2.30 8.83
N LEU A 73 -11.74 1.75 9.94
CA LEU A 73 -12.95 2.25 10.59
C LEU A 73 -12.75 3.64 11.21
N GLU A 74 -11.60 3.89 11.84
CA GLU A 74 -11.24 5.20 12.37
C GLU A 74 -11.17 6.26 11.28
N GLN A 75 -10.52 5.95 10.15
CA GLN A 75 -10.48 6.84 8.99
C GLN A 75 -11.88 7.11 8.44
N ALA A 76 -12.71 6.07 8.31
CA ALA A 76 -14.10 6.23 7.85
C ALA A 76 -14.92 7.12 8.79
N HIS A 77 -14.74 6.97 10.11
CA HIS A 77 -15.37 7.83 11.10
C HIS A 77 -14.92 9.28 10.97
N GLN A 78 -13.60 9.52 10.84
CA GLN A 78 -13.07 10.87 10.67
C GLN A 78 -13.59 11.54 9.39
N ILE A 79 -13.65 10.79 8.28
CA ILE A 79 -14.21 11.28 7.02
C ILE A 79 -15.69 11.68 7.22
N ARG A 80 -16.48 10.86 7.92
CA ARG A 80 -17.89 11.19 8.20
C ARG A 80 -18.02 12.46 9.03
N LEU A 81 -17.19 12.65 10.05
CA LEU A 81 -17.20 13.87 10.86
C LEU A 81 -16.84 15.10 10.04
N THR A 82 -15.76 15.04 9.25
CA THR A 82 -15.36 16.16 8.37
C THR A 82 -16.43 16.48 7.35
N LEU A 83 -17.07 15.47 6.74
CA LEU A 83 -18.20 15.69 5.83
C LEU A 83 -19.40 16.30 6.56
N ALA A 84 -19.68 15.89 7.80
CA ALA A 84 -20.72 16.48 8.62
C ALA A 84 -20.42 17.95 8.94
N GLU A 85 -19.19 18.32 9.29
CA GLU A 85 -18.78 19.72 9.49
C GLU A 85 -18.95 20.56 8.22
N MET A 86 -18.47 20.04 7.09
CA MET A 86 -18.63 20.68 5.78
C MET A 86 -20.11 20.87 5.43
N ASN A 87 -20.93 19.86 5.73
CA ASN A 87 -22.36 19.92 5.52
C ASN A 87 -23.01 20.87 6.52
N LEU A 88 -22.68 20.89 7.80
CA LEU A 88 -23.32 21.78 8.78
C LEU A 88 -23.06 23.27 8.51
N GLY A 89 -22.07 23.60 7.66
CA GLY A 89 -21.79 24.98 7.29
C GLY A 89 -21.21 25.81 8.44
N THR A 90 -20.59 25.14 9.42
CA THR A 90 -19.93 25.77 10.58
C THR A 90 -18.63 26.49 10.22
N GLY A 91 -18.13 26.31 9.00
CA GLY A 91 -17.08 27.15 8.41
C GLY A 91 -17.64 28.45 7.82
N LYS A 92 -16.81 29.49 7.66
CA LYS A 92 -17.19 30.79 7.06
C LYS A 92 -17.74 30.73 5.61
N ARG A 93 -17.84 29.54 5.01
CA ARG A 93 -18.36 29.33 3.65
C ARG A 93 -19.84 28.95 3.71
N LYS A 94 -20.67 29.75 3.03
CA LYS A 94 -22.09 29.49 2.81
C LYS A 94 -22.29 28.06 2.29
N ARG A 95 -23.25 27.32 2.88
CA ARG A 95 -23.73 26.03 2.36
C ARG A 95 -24.12 26.22 0.90
N ARG A 96 -23.47 25.52 -0.03
CA ARG A 96 -23.77 25.64 -1.46
C ARG A 96 -25.16 25.12 -1.77
N THR A 97 -25.91 25.82 -2.61
CA THR A 97 -27.22 25.34 -3.06
C THR A 97 -27.05 24.27 -4.13
N ARG A 98 -28.09 23.45 -4.34
CA ARG A 98 -28.10 22.42 -5.39
C ARG A 98 -27.81 23.02 -6.78
N GLU A 99 -28.36 24.21 -7.05
CA GLU A 99 -28.16 24.94 -8.29
C GLU A 99 -26.72 25.47 -8.48
N GLU A 100 -26.02 25.80 -7.40
CA GLU A 100 -24.60 26.18 -7.45
C GLU A 100 -23.74 24.95 -7.81
N ILE A 101 -24.05 23.79 -7.22
CA ILE A 101 -23.37 22.52 -7.52
C ILE A 101 -23.60 22.10 -8.98
N GLU A 102 -24.85 22.15 -9.46
CA GLU A 102 -25.19 21.80 -10.84
C GLU A 102 -24.50 22.70 -11.87
N ARG A 103 -24.40 24.02 -11.60
CA ARG A 103 -23.67 24.96 -12.47
C ARG A 103 -22.17 24.66 -12.53
N GLU A 104 -21.56 24.25 -11.42
CA GLU A 104 -20.15 23.92 -11.34
C GLU A 104 -19.84 22.60 -12.08
N ILE A 105 -20.69 21.58 -11.93
CA ILE A 105 -20.61 20.31 -12.70
C ILE A 105 -20.69 20.61 -14.20
N ALA A 106 -21.68 21.38 -14.64
CA ALA A 106 -21.83 21.75 -16.04
C ALA A 106 -20.65 22.60 -16.56
N ALA A 107 -19.99 23.40 -15.71
CA ALA A 107 -18.79 24.14 -16.08
C ALA A 107 -17.54 23.25 -16.17
N ALA A 108 -17.42 22.25 -15.28
CA ALA A 108 -16.32 21.28 -15.29
C ALA A 108 -16.41 20.33 -16.50
N GLU A 109 -17.60 19.84 -16.83
CA GLU A 109 -17.84 19.01 -18.02
C GLU A 109 -17.51 19.75 -19.32
N ARG A 110 -17.81 21.07 -19.39
CA ARG A 110 -17.41 21.93 -20.52
C ARG A 110 -15.90 22.13 -20.63
N ARG A 111 -15.17 22.08 -19.50
CA ARG A 111 -13.71 22.18 -19.46
C ARG A 111 -12.99 20.85 -19.67
N SER A 112 -13.67 19.72 -19.55
CA SER A 112 -13.06 18.42 -19.82
C SER A 112 -12.65 18.39 -21.30
N PRO A 113 -11.35 18.36 -21.64
CA PRO A 113 -10.96 18.16 -23.01
C PRO A 113 -11.56 16.80 -23.42
N ARG A 114 -12.38 16.79 -24.48
CA ARG A 114 -12.84 15.54 -25.10
C ARG A 114 -11.65 14.61 -25.14
N ARG A 115 -11.71 13.51 -24.39
CA ARG A 115 -10.75 12.41 -24.46
C ARG A 115 -10.74 12.03 -25.93
N LYS A 116 -9.76 12.53 -26.70
CA LYS A 116 -9.61 12.16 -28.10
C LYS A 116 -9.57 10.64 -28.08
N GLU A 117 -10.55 10.03 -28.74
CA GLU A 117 -10.55 8.60 -29.00
C GLU A 117 -9.19 8.30 -29.64
N THR A 118 -8.27 7.77 -28.85
CA THR A 118 -7.01 7.25 -29.36
C THR A 118 -7.40 6.08 -30.23
N ALA A 119 -7.30 6.29 -31.54
CA ALA A 119 -7.44 5.24 -32.54
C ALA A 119 -6.65 4.00 -32.11
N PRO A 120 -7.15 2.79 -32.39
CA PRO A 120 -6.49 1.57 -31.93
C PRO A 120 -5.08 1.53 -32.51
N VAL A 121 -4.09 1.53 -31.61
CA VAL A 121 -2.69 1.31 -31.97
C VAL A 121 -2.58 -0.13 -32.47
N SER A 122 -2.40 -0.29 -33.79
CA SER A 122 -2.18 -1.58 -34.43
C SER A 122 -0.92 -2.24 -33.84
N PRO A 123 -1.01 -3.44 -33.27
CA PRO A 123 0.15 -4.13 -32.74
C PRO A 123 0.80 -4.93 -33.87
N PHE A 124 2.15 -4.91 -33.90
CA PHE A 124 3.04 -5.74 -34.74
C PHE A 124 3.32 -5.30 -36.17
N ARG A 125 4.40 -4.51 -36.35
CA ARG A 125 5.34 -4.72 -37.46
C ARG A 125 6.54 -5.51 -36.94
N VAL A 126 6.50 -6.83 -37.09
CA VAL A 126 7.67 -7.70 -36.94
C VAL A 126 8.65 -7.35 -38.06
N ARG A 127 9.77 -6.69 -37.73
CA ARG A 127 10.91 -6.58 -38.65
C ARG A 127 11.61 -7.94 -38.68
N LYS A 128 11.45 -8.67 -39.79
CA LYS A 128 12.30 -9.82 -40.13
C LYS A 128 13.77 -9.40 -40.09
N ARG A 129 14.57 -10.03 -39.23
CA ARG A 129 16.04 -10.04 -39.37
C ARG A 129 16.36 -10.88 -40.61
N ALA A 130 17.01 -10.26 -41.59
CA ALA A 130 17.66 -11.00 -42.67
C ALA A 130 18.99 -11.56 -42.12
N ALA A 131 19.21 -12.85 -42.37
CA ALA A 131 20.48 -13.52 -42.17
C ALA A 131 21.39 -13.25 -43.38
N ALA A 132 22.63 -12.88 -43.11
CA ALA A 132 23.82 -13.13 -43.92
C ALA A 132 25.04 -12.92 -43.03
#